data_AF-A0A7Y1SLR7-F1
#
_entry.id   AF-A0A7Y1SLR7-F1
#
_cell.length_a   1.000
_cell.length_b   1.000
_cell.length_c   1.000
_cell.angle_alpha   90.00
_cell.angle_beta   90.00
_cell.angle_gamma   90.00
#
_symmetry.space_group_name_H-M   'P 1'
#
loop_
_entity.id
_entity.type
_entity.pdbx_description
1 polymer ?
#
loop_
_entity_poly.entity_id
_entity_poly.type
_entity_poly.pdbx_seq_one_letter_code
_entity_poly.pdbx_strand_id
1 'polypeptide(L)'
;MLTQHNKLLARSHKRVNIAAAFATVAMLFSTPTFASEIQDREIKVRFKKVELTSENGVQTVYKKFQRKAKKACKFRSVTPEGDVMTKEACIEDLVSQFVSDANIPVLTVYHNEAKTKVG
;
A
#
# COMPACT_ATOMS: atom_id res chain seq x y z
N MET A 1 -27.10 65.45 -34.06
CA MET A 1 -28.49 65.45 -33.56
C MET A 1 -29.25 64.34 -34.28
N LEU A 2 -29.82 63.41 -33.49
CA LEU A 2 -31.13 62.73 -33.64
C LEU A 2 -31.79 62.85 -35.04
N THR A 3 -32.23 61.79 -35.72
CA THR A 3 -33.09 60.70 -35.21
C THR A 3 -33.12 59.50 -36.19
N GLN A 4 -33.15 58.28 -35.64
CA GLN A 4 -33.65 57.06 -36.29
C GLN A 4 -35.11 57.21 -36.73
N HIS A 5 -35.59 56.43 -37.70
CA HIS A 5 -36.82 55.61 -37.56
C HIS A 5 -36.98 54.57 -38.70
N ASN A 6 -36.67 53.32 -38.36
CA ASN A 6 -37.33 52.04 -38.67
C ASN A 6 -38.39 51.97 -39.80
N LYS A 7 -38.21 51.01 -40.71
CA LYS A 7 -39.31 50.14 -41.16
C LYS A 7 -38.93 48.67 -41.03
N LEU A 8 -39.79 48.00 -40.29
CA LEU A 8 -39.72 46.68 -39.70
C LEU A 8 -39.74 45.56 -40.74
N LEU A 9 -38.90 44.56 -40.47
CA LEU A 9 -38.88 43.22 -41.03
C LEU A 9 -40.17 42.48 -40.64
N ALA A 10 -40.87 41.89 -41.61
CA ALA A 10 -41.88 40.86 -41.35
C ALA A 10 -41.38 39.54 -41.96
N ARG A 11 -40.47 38.85 -41.24
CA ARG A 11 -40.04 37.50 -41.61
C ARG A 11 -40.79 36.50 -40.74
N SER A 12 -41.65 35.73 -41.39
CA SER A 12 -42.49 34.68 -40.81
C SER A 12 -41.66 33.70 -39.97
N HIS A 13 -41.98 33.63 -38.67
CA HIS A 13 -41.43 32.64 -37.74
C HIS A 13 -42.12 31.29 -37.97
N LYS A 14 -41.47 30.39 -38.72
CA LYS A 14 -41.80 28.96 -38.64
C LYS A 14 -41.32 28.44 -37.29
N ARG A 15 -42.26 28.22 -36.37
CA ARG A 15 -42.02 27.55 -35.09
C ARG A 15 -41.67 26.09 -35.39
N VAL A 16 -40.39 25.75 -35.29
CA VAL A 16 -39.93 24.36 -35.28
C VAL A 16 -40.04 23.87 -33.84
N ASN A 17 -41.09 23.10 -33.56
CA ASN A 17 -41.23 22.39 -32.28
C ASN A 17 -40.20 21.26 -32.25
N ILE A 18 -39.03 21.55 -31.67
CA ILE A 18 -38.03 20.52 -31.37
C ILE A 18 -38.53 19.78 -30.13
N ALA A 19 -39.16 18.62 -30.36
CA ALA A 19 -39.44 17.66 -29.30
C ALA A 19 -38.09 17.15 -28.77
N ALA A 20 -37.74 17.55 -27.55
CA ALA A 20 -36.56 17.09 -26.84
C ALA A 20 -36.71 15.61 -26.51
N ALA A 21 -35.97 14.75 -27.20
CA ALA A 21 -35.82 13.35 -26.81
C ALA A 21 -34.99 13.30 -25.52
N PHE A 22 -35.59 12.76 -24.46
CA PHE A 22 -34.96 12.54 -23.17
C PHE A 22 -33.73 11.63 -23.34
N ALA A 23 -32.54 12.20 -23.20
CA ALA A 23 -31.30 11.45 -23.07
C ALA A 23 -31.33 10.69 -21.74
N THR A 24 -31.45 9.37 -21.80
CA THR A 24 -31.21 8.47 -20.66
C THR A 24 -29.74 8.53 -20.30
N VAL A 25 -29.36 9.48 -19.43
CA VAL A 25 -28.06 9.49 -18.78
C VAL A 25 -28.15 8.44 -17.67
N ALA A 26 -27.88 7.18 -18.02
CA ALA A 26 -27.47 6.18 -17.05
C ALA A 26 -26.13 6.67 -16.50
N MET A 27 -26.18 7.45 -15.42
CA MET A 27 -25.01 7.82 -14.65
C MET A 27 -24.45 6.52 -14.10
N LEU A 28 -23.49 5.96 -14.83
CA LEU A 28 -22.51 5.02 -14.29
C LEU A 28 -21.78 5.78 -13.20
N PHE A 29 -22.36 5.81 -12.00
CA PHE A 29 -21.63 6.09 -10.79
C PHE A 29 -20.67 4.92 -10.62
N SER A 30 -19.52 5.00 -11.31
CA SER A 30 -18.34 4.24 -10.96
C SER A 30 -18.04 4.61 -9.52
N THR A 31 -18.48 3.77 -8.58
CA THR A 31 -18.03 3.87 -7.20
C THR A 31 -16.51 3.83 -7.27
N PRO A 32 -15.80 4.79 -6.63
CA PRO A 32 -14.37 4.64 -6.48
C PRO A 32 -14.17 3.38 -5.64
N THR A 33 -13.82 2.28 -6.29
CA THR A 33 -13.21 1.14 -5.62
C THR A 33 -11.90 1.66 -5.08
N PHE A 34 -11.89 2.04 -3.79
CA PHE A 34 -10.68 2.22 -3.02
C PHE A 34 -10.02 0.84 -2.88
N ALA A 35 -9.45 0.36 -3.97
CA ALA A 35 -8.50 -0.73 -3.94
C ALA A 35 -7.35 -0.22 -3.08
N SER A 36 -7.25 -0.70 -1.85
CA SER A 36 -6.10 -0.41 -1.00
C SER A 36 -4.91 -1.07 -1.68
N GLU A 37 -4.13 -0.27 -2.40
CA GLU A 37 -2.95 -0.73 -3.11
C GLU A 37 -1.96 -1.28 -2.07
N ILE A 38 -1.74 -2.60 -2.12
CA ILE A 38 -0.74 -3.27 -1.30
C ILE A 38 0.61 -2.77 -1.80
N GLN A 39 1.30 -1.99 -0.98
CA GLN A 39 2.62 -1.46 -1.32
C GLN A 39 3.71 -2.36 -0.74
N ASP A 40 4.49 -2.97 -1.62
CA ASP A 40 5.68 -3.69 -1.24
C ASP A 40 6.75 -2.73 -0.72
N ARG A 41 7.31 -3.02 0.46
CA ARG A 41 8.35 -2.21 1.08
C ARG A 41 9.59 -3.04 1.35
N GLU A 42 10.68 -2.70 0.66
CA GLU A 42 11.97 -3.35 0.87
C GLU A 42 12.64 -2.84 2.16
N ILE A 43 12.95 -3.74 3.10
CA ILE A 43 13.63 -3.40 4.36
C ILE A 43 15.05 -3.98 4.38
N LYS A 44 16.05 -3.09 4.24
CA LYS A 44 17.47 -3.51 4.26
C LYS A 44 18.04 -3.50 5.67
N VAL A 45 18.68 -4.60 6.06
CA VAL A 45 19.47 -4.71 7.29
C VAL A 45 20.90 -5.10 6.97
N ARG A 46 21.86 -4.32 7.48
CA ARG A 46 23.30 -4.58 7.30
C ARG A 46 23.93 -4.95 8.63
N PHE A 47 24.82 -5.94 8.62
CA PHE A 47 25.66 -6.35 9.75
C PHE A 47 27.01 -6.81 9.22
N LYS A 48 28.04 -6.84 10.08
CA LYS A 48 29.36 -7.34 9.69
C LYS A 48 29.44 -8.83 9.95
N LYS A 49 30.01 -9.61 9.03
CA LYS A 49 30.19 -11.07 9.22
C LYS A 49 31.01 -11.41 10.47
N VAL A 50 31.96 -10.54 10.86
CA VAL A 50 32.75 -10.69 12.10
C VAL A 50 31.89 -10.63 13.36
N GLU A 51 30.69 -10.02 13.33
CA GLU A 51 29.78 -10.03 14.48
C GLU A 51 29.23 -11.45 14.73
N LEU A 52 29.21 -12.32 13.71
CA LEU A 52 28.66 -13.68 13.83
C LEU A 52 29.67 -14.71 14.37
N THR A 53 30.91 -14.31 14.66
CA THR A 53 31.93 -15.23 15.19
C THR A 53 31.79 -15.46 16.69
N SER A 54 30.98 -14.66 17.38
CA SER A 54 30.73 -14.79 18.82
C SER A 54 29.23 -14.89 19.09
N GLU A 55 28.84 -15.63 20.12
CA GLU A 55 27.44 -15.77 20.51
C GLU A 55 26.78 -14.41 20.81
N ASN A 56 27.48 -13.54 21.55
CA ASN A 56 27.01 -12.19 21.85
C ASN A 56 26.76 -11.35 20.58
N GLY A 57 27.59 -11.52 19.56
CA GLY A 57 27.41 -10.81 18.30
C GLY A 57 26.26 -11.37 17.47
N VAL A 58 26.05 -12.70 17.46
CA VAL A 58 24.85 -13.34 16.87
C VAL A 58 23.58 -12.79 17.53
N GLN A 59 23.54 -12.75 18.86
CA GLN A 59 22.42 -12.16 19.62
C GLN A 59 22.19 -10.68 19.24
N THR A 60 23.28 -9.92 19.05
CA THR A 60 23.21 -8.50 18.68
C THR A 60 22.63 -8.30 17.29
N VAL A 61 23.08 -9.10 16.31
CA VAL A 61 22.54 -9.09 14.94
C VAL A 61 21.06 -9.48 14.97
N TYR A 62 20.70 -10.52 15.72
CA TYR A 62 19.31 -10.96 15.83
C TYR A 62 18.41 -9.89 16.48
N LYS A 63 18.86 -9.23 17.56
CA LYS A 63 18.16 -8.07 18.14
C LYS A 63 18.00 -6.92 17.14
N LYS A 64 18.97 -6.74 16.24
CA LYS A 64 18.90 -5.74 15.16
C LYS A 64 17.79 -6.08 14.17
N PHE A 65 17.64 -7.35 13.79
CA PHE A 65 16.53 -7.84 12.97
C PHE A 65 15.19 -7.54 13.62
N GLN A 66 15.01 -7.94 14.88
CA GLN A 66 13.78 -7.67 15.63
C GLN A 66 13.44 -6.18 15.74
N ARG A 67 14.43 -5.31 15.98
CA ARG A 67 14.21 -3.86 16.04
C ARG A 67 13.78 -3.29 14.70
N LYS A 68 14.35 -3.77 13.60
CA LYS A 68 13.99 -3.34 12.24
C LYS A 68 12.60 -3.86 11.85
N ALA A 69 12.30 -5.11 12.15
CA ALA A 69 10.98 -5.70 11.97
C ALA A 69 9.91 -4.93 12.75
N LYS A 70 10.13 -4.65 14.05
CA LYS A 70 9.25 -3.82 14.88
C LYS A 70 8.98 -2.44 14.28
N LYS A 71 9.99 -1.83 13.64
CA LYS A 71 9.84 -0.52 12.99
C LYS A 71 9.05 -0.62 11.69
N ALA A 72 9.26 -1.67 10.91
CA ALA A 72 8.52 -1.92 9.66
C ALA A 72 7.04 -2.23 9.95
N CYS A 73 6.77 -3.11 10.92
CA CYS A 73 5.44 -3.51 11.37
C CYS A 73 4.75 -2.48 12.28
N LYS A 74 5.18 -1.21 12.28
CA LYS A 74 4.51 -0.16 13.06
C LYS A 74 3.13 0.18 12.48
N PHE A 75 2.97 0.00 11.17
CA PHE A 75 1.74 0.25 10.45
C PHE A 75 0.99 -1.07 10.19
N ARG A 76 -0.27 -0.94 9.78
CA ARG A 76 -1.10 -2.09 9.39
C ARG A 76 -0.36 -2.86 8.29
N SER A 77 -0.07 -4.12 8.58
CA SER A 77 0.63 -5.03 7.68
C SER A 77 -0.38 -6.06 7.18
N VAL A 78 -0.22 -6.49 5.94
CA VAL A 78 -1.13 -7.44 5.31
C VAL A 78 -0.33 -8.59 4.71
N THR A 79 -0.96 -9.76 4.61
CA THR A 79 -0.40 -10.90 3.88
C THR A 79 -0.41 -10.64 2.37
N PRO A 80 0.25 -11.46 1.55
CA PRO A 80 0.14 -11.39 0.08
C PRO A 80 -1.30 -11.48 -0.43
N GLU A 81 -2.18 -12.16 0.30
CA GLU A 81 -3.61 -12.30 0.00
C GLU A 81 -4.43 -11.07 0.43
N GLY A 82 -3.82 -10.13 1.15
CA GLY A 82 -4.46 -8.92 1.67
C GLY A 82 -5.06 -9.07 3.06
N ASP A 83 -4.86 -10.19 3.74
CA ASP A 83 -5.38 -10.41 5.10
C ASP A 83 -4.61 -9.58 6.13
N VAL A 84 -5.31 -9.01 7.09
CA VAL A 84 -4.70 -8.16 8.12
C VAL A 84 -3.87 -9.01 9.07
N MET A 85 -2.57 -8.71 9.14
CA MET A 85 -1.66 -9.36 10.07
C MET A 85 -1.65 -8.65 11.42
N THR A 86 -1.53 -9.42 12.49
CA THR A 86 -1.16 -8.85 13.80
C THR A 86 0.26 -8.30 13.72
N LYS A 87 0.56 -7.34 14.58
CA LYS A 87 1.90 -6.75 14.65
C LYS A 87 2.95 -7.81 14.98
N GLU A 88 2.62 -8.73 15.87
CA GLU A 88 3.48 -9.83 16.30
C GLU A 88 3.76 -10.79 15.14
N ALA A 89 2.72 -11.18 14.39
CA ALA A 89 2.87 -12.03 13.21
C ALA A 89 3.74 -11.37 12.13
N CYS A 90 3.54 -10.07 11.87
CA CYS A 90 4.39 -9.32 10.94
C CYS A 90 5.86 -9.30 11.41
N ILE A 91 6.11 -9.09 12.71
CA ILE A 91 7.49 -9.05 13.24
C ILE A 91 8.15 -10.41 13.08
N GLU A 92 7.44 -11.48 13.41
CA GLU A 92 7.95 -12.84 13.30
C GLU A 92 8.26 -13.20 11.86
N ASP A 93 7.33 -12.95 10.94
CA ASP A 93 7.49 -13.20 9.51
C ASP A 93 8.68 -12.43 8.95
N LEU A 94 8.78 -11.13 9.23
CA LEU A 94 9.87 -10.31 8.70
C LEU A 94 11.24 -10.71 9.28
N VAL A 95 11.30 -11.14 10.55
CA VAL A 95 12.52 -11.70 11.13
C VAL A 95 12.89 -13.03 10.47
N SER A 96 11.90 -13.88 10.19
CA SER A 96 12.10 -15.15 9.47
C SER A 96 12.66 -14.90 8.06
N GLN A 97 12.11 -13.92 7.33
CA GLN A 97 12.63 -13.49 6.04
C GLN A 97 14.07 -12.99 6.14
N PHE A 98 14.41 -12.13 7.11
CA PHE A 98 15.80 -11.68 7.29
C PHE A 98 16.79 -12.82 7.56
N VAL A 99 16.38 -13.83 8.33
CA VAL A 99 17.23 -15.00 8.63
C VAL A 99 17.39 -15.88 7.39
N SER A 100 16.30 -16.11 6.66
CA SER A 100 16.29 -16.88 5.41
C SER A 100 17.16 -16.21 4.34
N ASP A 101 16.97 -14.91 4.10
CA ASP A 101 17.69 -14.13 3.09
C ASP A 101 19.18 -13.99 3.43
N ALA A 102 19.52 -13.88 4.72
CA ALA A 102 20.92 -13.88 5.13
C ALA A 102 21.60 -15.20 4.76
N ASN A 103 20.87 -16.33 4.82
CA ASN A 103 21.34 -17.68 4.52
C ASN A 103 22.63 -18.04 5.29
N ILE A 104 22.63 -17.77 6.61
CA ILE A 104 23.78 -18.04 7.49
C ILE A 104 23.37 -19.05 8.57
N PRO A 105 23.99 -20.25 8.62
CA PRO A 105 23.56 -21.33 9.52
C PRO A 105 23.46 -20.93 10.99
N VAL A 106 24.40 -20.13 11.50
CA VAL A 106 24.37 -19.71 12.92
C VAL A 106 23.16 -18.83 13.26
N LEU A 107 22.69 -18.00 12.32
CA LEU A 107 21.47 -17.20 12.53
C LEU A 107 20.21 -18.07 12.47
N THR A 108 20.19 -19.07 11.58
CA THR A 108 19.08 -20.03 11.48
C THR A 108 18.94 -20.87 12.75
N VAL A 109 20.05 -21.41 13.27
CA VAL A 109 20.06 -22.16 14.53
C VAL A 109 19.56 -21.28 15.68
N TYR A 110 20.10 -20.07 15.81
CA TYR A 110 19.69 -19.14 16.86
C TYR A 110 18.20 -18.76 16.74
N HIS A 111 17.69 -18.57 15.52
CA HIS A 111 16.27 -18.30 15.27
C HIS A 111 15.36 -19.44 15.75
N ASN A 112 15.73 -20.68 15.45
CA ASN A 112 14.96 -21.87 15.85
C ASN A 112 14.95 -22.02 17.38
N GLU A 113 16.10 -21.84 18.04
CA GLU A 113 16.18 -21.83 19.50
C GLU A 113 15.33 -20.72 20.12
N ALA A 114 15.37 -19.51 19.55
CA ALA A 114 14.58 -18.40 20.03
C ALA A 114 13.06 -18.66 19.91
N LYS A 115 12.61 -19.35 18.86
CA LYS A 115 11.20 -19.77 18.70
C LYS A 115 10.79 -20.78 19.78
N THR A 116 11.63 -21.78 20.06
CA THR A 116 11.33 -22.80 21.09
C THR A 116 11.26 -22.28 22.52
N LYS A 117 11.89 -21.13 22.82
CA LYS A 117 11.90 -20.53 24.17
C LYS A 117 10.69 -19.63 24.45
N VAL A 118 9.91 -19.30 23.44
CA VAL A 118 8.78 -18.35 23.52
C VAL A 118 7.42 -19.06 23.44
N GLY A 119 7.39 -20.33 23.04
CA GLY A 119 6.22 -21.21 23.12
C GLY A 119 6.14 -21.94 24.45
#